data_AF-A0A928WAN8-F1
#
_entry.id   AF-A0A928WAN8-F1
#
_cell.length_a   1.000
_cell.length_b   1.000
_cell.length_c   1.000
_cell.angle_alpha   90.00
_cell.angle_beta   90.00
_cell.angle_gamma   90.00
#
_symmetry.space_group_name_H-M   'P 1'
#
loop_
_entity.id
_entity.type
_entity.pdbx_description
1 polymer ?
#
loop_
_entity_poly.entity_id
_entity_poly.type
_entity_poly.pdbx_seq_one_letter_code
_entity_poly.pdbx_strand_id
1 'polypeptide(L)'
;MLVLGSPGSGKTFSFIDRVIEALFAQGVSVLLYDKKGDQMKLHTSLASRYGYTVDVFSPGGVGLETGENPDTPGADYTCVINVLDFMKDPRDATTAGELGKILIDSQGKGDGKKDFFSQTGGIFATGLMQLAKSSKYPDLPMVYAITQLPNLVERLDWAVRRDDERKLDPWIAATISNFLSSKESEKTAASIKTTAEITFTGFIQNDLLPCMLGKSTIPLYLKPKQLLVMKLDDRRRSVIAPLITMCMHLTIVENLSKKRTNPFCYCLDEVTSLGVFAKLSEFINEYRSNGGIPILGAQSLNQFFELYGKERGKALISGLFTHVLFGPNDSVTAEEYSKKMGNKTVVTTSVSRSRSQNGASTSVNQQTHQIPLISVDTIERFPQGKAIILNPGYGDKNDVKRPVMGKIGIPKEDIDRAIEAETVIWKEKIRPILANRKAQLVKSRQQNYIDLSKLDETQKQDWTTEQLNLRLVAAEELLPMPPDSDK
;
A
#
# COMPACT_ATOMS: atom_id res chain seq x y z
N MET A 1 9.46 9.94 -6.64
CA MET A 1 9.25 11.24 -5.98
C MET A 1 8.93 10.98 -4.52
N LEU A 2 9.52 11.77 -3.61
CA LEU A 2 9.22 11.75 -2.18
C LEU A 2 8.58 13.09 -1.79
N VAL A 3 7.42 13.05 -1.13
CA VAL A 3 6.71 14.23 -0.63
C VAL A 3 6.59 14.13 0.89
N LEU A 4 7.22 15.04 1.61
CA LEU A 4 7.27 15.07 3.06
C LEU A 4 6.51 16.27 3.61
N GLY A 5 5.82 16.06 4.73
CA GLY A 5 5.14 17.14 5.44
C GLY A 5 4.20 16.62 6.51
N SER A 6 4.09 17.37 7.60
CA SER A 6 3.15 17.07 8.69
C SER A 6 1.69 17.05 8.20
N PRO A 7 0.77 16.37 8.92
CA PRO A 7 -0.67 16.52 8.67
C PRO A 7 -1.08 17.99 8.64
N GLY A 8 -1.85 18.41 7.64
CA GLY A 8 -2.29 19.81 7.50
C GLY A 8 -1.28 20.74 6.80
N SER A 9 -0.05 20.29 6.52
CA SER A 9 0.98 21.09 5.84
C SER A 9 0.65 21.47 4.38
N GLY A 10 -0.35 20.83 3.77
CA GLY A 10 -0.76 21.04 2.38
C GLY A 10 -0.12 20.08 1.38
N LYS A 11 0.65 19.08 1.84
CA LYS A 11 1.26 17.97 1.06
C LYS A 11 0.35 17.43 -0.06
N THR A 12 -0.80 16.90 0.34
CA THR A 12 -1.69 16.13 -0.53
C THR A 12 -2.38 17.06 -1.51
N PHE A 13 -3.11 18.05 -0.97
CA PHE A 13 -3.90 19.02 -1.74
C PHE A 13 -3.09 19.91 -2.68
N SER A 14 -1.93 20.41 -2.23
CA SER A 14 -1.17 21.40 -3.00
C SER A 14 -0.24 20.78 -4.03
N PHE A 15 0.10 19.50 -3.90
CA PHE A 15 1.12 18.89 -4.74
C PHE A 15 0.75 17.50 -5.25
N ILE A 16 0.48 16.53 -4.39
CA ILE A 16 0.19 15.14 -4.83
C ILE A 16 -1.03 15.12 -5.75
N ASP A 17 -2.13 15.77 -5.38
CA ASP A 17 -3.34 15.82 -6.19
C ASP A 17 -3.10 16.41 -7.58
N ARG A 18 -2.32 17.50 -7.64
CA ARG A 18 -1.99 18.19 -8.89
C ARG A 18 -1.09 17.35 -9.78
N VAL A 19 -0.14 16.62 -9.20
CA VAL A 19 0.70 15.69 -9.96
C VAL A 19 -0.15 14.55 -10.53
N ILE A 20 -1.07 13.97 -9.76
CA ILE A 20 -1.97 12.92 -10.25
C ILE A 20 -2.87 13.45 -11.38
N GLU A 21 -3.45 14.64 -11.23
CA GLU A 21 -4.26 15.27 -12.27
C GLU A 21 -3.45 15.52 -13.56
N ALA A 22 -2.20 15.96 -13.43
CA ALA A 22 -1.29 16.10 -14.56
C ALA A 22 -0.97 14.76 -15.25
N LEU A 23 -0.91 13.66 -14.50
CA LEU A 23 -0.76 12.31 -15.05
C LEU A 23 -2.03 11.86 -15.77
N PHE A 24 -3.22 12.23 -15.26
CA PHE A 24 -4.50 11.97 -15.94
C PHE A 24 -4.58 12.67 -17.30
N ALA A 25 -4.15 13.92 -17.37
CA ALA A 25 -4.07 14.66 -18.63
C ALA A 25 -3.15 13.98 -19.68
N GLN A 26 -2.14 13.23 -19.22
CA GLN A 26 -1.19 12.51 -20.07
C GLN A 26 -1.62 11.08 -20.42
N GLY A 27 -2.73 10.56 -19.87
CA GLY A 27 -3.19 9.19 -20.13
C GLY A 27 -2.41 8.10 -19.39
N VAL A 28 -1.57 8.48 -18.41
CA VAL A 28 -0.79 7.56 -17.57
C VAL A 28 -1.73 6.72 -16.71
N SER A 29 -1.49 5.41 -16.63
CA SER A 29 -2.27 4.55 -15.72
C SER A 29 -1.79 4.72 -14.28
N VAL A 30 -2.73 4.71 -13.32
CA VAL A 30 -2.45 5.08 -11.94
C VAL A 30 -2.98 4.02 -10.98
N LEU A 31 -2.11 3.53 -10.10
CA LEU A 31 -2.49 2.90 -8.84
C LEU A 31 -2.41 3.97 -7.74
N LEU A 32 -3.52 4.27 -7.10
CA LEU A 32 -3.62 5.24 -6.02
C LEU A 32 -3.90 4.52 -4.70
N TYR A 33 -2.98 4.61 -3.75
CA TYR A 33 -3.24 4.26 -2.37
C TYR A 33 -3.74 5.47 -1.61
N ASP A 34 -4.93 5.34 -1.03
CA ASP A 34 -5.56 6.37 -0.23
C ASP A 34 -5.74 5.89 1.22
N LYS A 35 -5.09 6.59 2.16
CA LYS A 35 -5.24 6.30 3.58
C LYS A 35 -6.55 6.86 4.15
N LYS A 36 -7.00 8.03 3.70
CA LYS A 36 -8.06 8.82 4.37
C LYS A 36 -9.41 8.75 3.66
N GLY A 37 -9.45 8.45 2.37
CA GLY A 37 -10.67 8.36 1.57
C GLY A 37 -11.06 9.64 0.84
N ASP A 38 -10.42 10.78 1.16
CA ASP A 38 -10.66 12.07 0.51
C ASP A 38 -10.13 12.07 -0.93
N GLN A 39 -8.90 11.58 -1.12
CA GLN A 39 -8.29 11.45 -2.43
C GLN A 39 -9.09 10.56 -3.39
N MET A 40 -9.70 9.47 -2.91
CA MET A 40 -10.55 8.60 -3.73
C MET A 40 -11.68 9.41 -4.37
N LYS A 41 -12.40 10.22 -3.61
CA LYS A 41 -13.57 10.98 -4.13
C LYS A 41 -13.16 11.98 -5.21
N LEU A 42 -12.08 12.71 -4.94
CA LEU A 42 -11.52 13.67 -5.89
C LEU A 42 -11.02 12.97 -7.16
N HIS A 43 -10.15 11.97 -7.02
CA HIS A 43 -9.45 11.38 -8.17
C HIS A 43 -10.33 10.50 -9.01
N THR A 44 -11.33 9.82 -8.45
CA THR A 44 -12.32 9.09 -9.25
C THR A 44 -13.18 10.03 -10.09
N SER A 45 -13.56 11.18 -9.53
CA SER A 45 -14.28 12.25 -10.26
C SER A 45 -13.42 12.85 -11.37
N LEU A 46 -12.16 13.21 -11.07
CA LEU A 46 -11.22 13.75 -12.06
C LEU A 46 -10.92 12.74 -13.17
N ALA A 47 -10.61 11.49 -12.82
CA ALA A 47 -10.31 10.44 -13.76
C ALA A 47 -11.47 10.25 -14.76
N SER A 48 -12.73 10.27 -14.30
CA SER A 48 -13.89 10.23 -15.19
C SER A 48 -13.91 11.37 -16.22
N ARG A 49 -13.46 12.58 -15.87
CA ARG A 49 -13.38 13.72 -16.80
C ARG A 49 -12.32 13.52 -17.88
N TYR A 50 -11.23 12.83 -17.56
CA TYR A 50 -10.17 12.49 -18.52
C TYR A 50 -10.46 11.20 -19.33
N GLY A 51 -11.64 10.60 -19.14
CA GLY A 51 -12.06 9.38 -19.82
C GLY A 51 -11.39 8.12 -19.29
N TYR A 52 -11.08 8.08 -18.00
CA TYR A 52 -10.50 6.91 -17.37
C TYR A 52 -11.56 5.89 -16.99
N THR A 53 -11.16 4.62 -17.06
CA THR A 53 -11.86 3.55 -16.35
C THR A 53 -11.35 3.49 -14.92
N VAL A 54 -12.28 3.51 -13.96
CA VAL A 54 -11.97 3.53 -12.52
C VAL A 54 -12.43 2.21 -11.91
N ASP A 55 -11.53 1.57 -11.16
CA ASP A 55 -11.85 0.43 -10.31
C ASP A 55 -11.37 0.73 -8.88
N VAL A 56 -12.11 0.27 -7.88
CA VAL A 56 -11.84 0.58 -6.47
C VAL A 56 -11.77 -0.71 -5.65
N PHE A 57 -10.71 -0.86 -4.88
CA PHE A 57 -10.54 -1.91 -3.88
C PHE A 57 -10.47 -1.26 -2.49
N SER A 58 -11.59 -1.34 -1.77
CA SER A 58 -11.76 -0.76 -0.43
C SER A 58 -12.21 -1.86 0.54
N PRO A 59 -11.33 -2.83 0.86
CA PRO A 59 -11.60 -3.88 1.84
C PRO A 59 -12.03 -3.29 3.17
N GLY A 60 -12.93 -3.99 3.85
CA GLY A 60 -13.45 -3.56 5.13
C GLY A 60 -14.55 -2.53 4.97
N GLY A 61 -14.30 -1.36 4.39
CA GLY A 61 -15.28 -0.35 3.98
C GLY A 61 -16.47 0.01 4.90
N VAL A 62 -16.51 -0.46 6.15
CA VAL A 62 -17.59 -0.17 7.11
C VAL A 62 -17.20 1.07 7.89
N GLY A 63 -17.75 2.17 7.44
CA GLY A 63 -17.70 3.45 8.12
C GLY A 63 -18.64 4.38 7.41
N LEU A 64 -19.54 4.99 8.18
CA LEU A 64 -20.20 6.23 7.77
C LEU A 64 -19.11 7.22 7.39
N GLU A 65 -18.91 7.45 6.10
CA GLU A 65 -18.32 8.73 5.71
C GLU A 65 -19.28 9.80 6.23
N THR A 66 -18.77 10.87 6.85
CA THR A 66 -19.60 11.88 7.50
C THR A 66 -20.73 12.35 6.57
N GLY A 67 -21.99 12.09 6.96
CA GLY A 67 -23.17 12.41 6.16
C GLY A 67 -23.55 11.39 5.07
N GLU A 68 -23.09 10.14 5.16
CA GLU A 68 -23.69 9.00 4.45
C GLU A 68 -24.77 8.34 5.33
N ASN A 69 -25.74 7.67 4.71
CA ASN A 69 -26.80 6.98 5.45
C ASN A 69 -26.22 5.69 6.09
N PRO A 70 -26.41 5.44 7.41
CA PRO A 70 -25.99 4.21 8.08
C PRO A 70 -26.46 2.93 7.41
N ASP A 71 -27.59 3.00 6.70
CA ASP A 71 -28.21 1.88 6.00
C ASP A 71 -27.62 1.66 4.59
N THR A 72 -26.71 2.52 4.13
CA THR A 72 -26.04 2.32 2.83
C THR A 72 -24.85 1.40 3.03
N PRO A 73 -24.77 0.22 2.37
CA PRO A 73 -23.66 -0.69 2.55
C PRO A 73 -22.34 0.02 2.25
N GLY A 74 -21.47 0.12 3.26
CA GLY A 74 -20.09 0.54 3.05
C GLY A 74 -19.44 -0.43 2.05
N ALA A 75 -18.85 0.09 0.98
CA ALA A 75 -18.15 -0.69 -0.05
C ALA A 75 -19.01 -1.44 -1.09
N ASP A 76 -20.24 -1.01 -1.40
CA ASP A 76 -21.00 -1.55 -2.54
C ASP A 76 -20.23 -1.46 -3.88
N TYR A 77 -19.37 -0.46 -4.01
CA TYR A 77 -18.43 -0.25 -5.12
C TYR A 77 -17.10 -1.02 -5.03
N THR A 78 -16.79 -1.69 -3.90
CA THR A 78 -15.52 -2.41 -3.77
C THR A 78 -15.51 -3.63 -4.68
N CYS A 79 -14.51 -3.68 -5.53
CA CYS A 79 -14.23 -4.82 -6.37
C CYS A 79 -13.59 -5.95 -5.55
N VAL A 80 -13.52 -7.12 -6.18
CA VAL A 80 -12.85 -8.32 -5.66
C VAL A 80 -11.43 -8.40 -6.21
N ILE A 81 -10.46 -8.64 -5.33
CA ILE A 81 -9.10 -9.06 -5.70
C ILE A 81 -8.80 -10.33 -4.91
N ASN A 82 -8.71 -11.46 -5.63
CA ASN A 82 -8.23 -12.71 -5.08
C ASN A 82 -6.75 -12.86 -5.42
N VAL A 83 -5.89 -12.75 -4.40
CA VAL A 83 -4.43 -12.84 -4.56
C VAL A 83 -3.97 -14.17 -5.18
N LEU A 84 -4.75 -15.25 -5.03
CA LEU A 84 -4.43 -16.55 -5.61
C LEU A 84 -4.66 -16.61 -7.13
N ASP A 85 -5.44 -15.71 -7.72
CA ASP A 85 -5.61 -15.67 -9.19
C ASP A 85 -4.30 -15.34 -9.94
N PHE A 86 -3.36 -14.70 -9.25
CA PHE A 86 -2.08 -14.27 -9.82
C PHE A 86 -0.99 -15.34 -9.71
N MET A 87 -1.28 -16.44 -9.01
CA MET A 87 -0.49 -17.66 -9.13
C MET A 87 -0.81 -18.35 -10.46
N LYS A 88 0.23 -18.72 -11.21
CA LYS A 88 0.08 -19.39 -12.53
C LYS A 88 -0.73 -20.67 -12.41
N ASP A 89 -0.39 -21.48 -11.42
CA ASP A 89 -1.02 -22.76 -11.09
C ASP A 89 -0.66 -23.12 -9.63
N PRO A 90 -1.22 -24.20 -9.05
CA PRO A 90 -0.92 -24.57 -7.67
C PRO A 90 0.56 -24.83 -7.35
N ARG A 91 1.40 -25.10 -8.36
CA ARG A 91 2.85 -25.37 -8.20
C ARG A 91 3.68 -24.08 -8.17
N ASP A 92 3.07 -22.91 -8.35
CA ASP A 92 3.74 -21.60 -8.30
C ASP A 92 4.13 -21.19 -6.86
N ALA A 93 5.12 -21.90 -6.32
CA ALA A 93 5.68 -21.64 -5.00
C ALA A 93 6.40 -20.28 -4.94
N THR A 94 6.83 -19.74 -6.08
CA THR A 94 7.50 -18.43 -6.14
C THR A 94 6.52 -17.32 -5.81
N THR A 95 5.40 -17.21 -6.53
CA THR A 95 4.39 -16.18 -6.26
C THR A 95 3.78 -16.35 -4.86
N ALA A 96 3.45 -17.59 -4.48
CA ALA A 96 2.92 -17.89 -3.14
C ALA A 96 3.94 -17.53 -2.03
N GLY A 97 5.23 -17.75 -2.27
CA GLY A 97 6.30 -17.43 -1.33
C GLY A 97 6.48 -15.94 -1.12
N GLU A 98 6.38 -15.16 -2.19
CA GLU A 98 6.40 -13.70 -2.11
C GLU A 98 5.20 -13.18 -1.31
N LEU A 99 3.99 -13.68 -1.58
CA LEU A 99 2.78 -13.30 -0.85
C LEU A 99 2.87 -13.68 0.63
N GLY A 100 3.31 -14.90 0.94
CA GLY A 100 3.54 -15.36 2.30
C GLY A 100 4.55 -14.49 3.05
N LYS A 101 5.66 -14.11 2.39
CA LYS A 101 6.65 -13.20 2.97
C LYS A 101 6.09 -11.80 3.23
N ILE A 102 5.39 -11.21 2.27
CA ILE A 102 4.78 -9.88 2.42
C ILE A 102 3.78 -9.86 3.58
N LEU A 103 2.98 -10.90 3.68
CA LEU A 103 1.99 -11.06 4.73
C LEU A 103 2.64 -11.04 6.12
N ILE A 104 3.75 -11.75 6.30
CA ILE A 104 4.50 -11.79 7.57
C ILE A 104 5.28 -10.49 7.83
N ASP A 105 5.96 -9.95 6.81
CA ASP A 105 6.77 -8.72 6.92
C ASP A 105 5.89 -7.50 7.29
N SER A 106 4.66 -7.45 6.77
CA SER A 106 3.71 -6.36 7.04
C SER A 106 3.19 -6.32 8.48
N GLN A 107 3.33 -7.42 9.24
CA GLN A 107 2.92 -7.53 10.65
C GLN A 107 4.07 -7.23 11.63
N GLY A 108 5.32 -7.15 11.16
CA GLY A 108 6.51 -7.00 12.00
C GLY A 108 6.91 -5.54 12.27
N LYS A 109 7.25 -5.22 13.53
CA LYS A 109 8.24 -4.16 13.82
C LYS A 109 9.62 -4.77 13.52
N GLY A 110 10.42 -4.12 12.68
CA GLY A 110 11.69 -4.61 12.16
C GLY A 110 12.81 -4.74 13.20
N ASP A 111 12.62 -5.57 14.23
CA ASP A 111 13.68 -6.05 15.10
C ASP A 111 14.14 -7.43 14.61
N GLY A 112 15.37 -7.50 14.07
CA GLY A 112 15.98 -8.69 13.45
C GLY A 112 16.19 -9.92 14.38
N LYS A 113 15.52 -9.98 15.54
CA LYS A 113 15.43 -11.19 16.38
C LYS A 113 14.18 -12.05 16.09
N LYS A 114 13.22 -11.57 15.28
CA LYS A 114 12.04 -12.34 14.84
C LYS A 114 12.24 -13.17 13.56
N ASP A 115 13.43 -13.13 12.97
CA ASP A 115 13.69 -13.60 11.60
C ASP A 115 13.41 -15.11 11.37
N PHE A 116 13.75 -15.99 12.31
CA PHE A 116 13.60 -17.44 12.09
C PHE A 116 12.14 -17.92 12.03
N PHE A 117 11.30 -17.53 13.00
CA PHE A 117 9.88 -17.91 13.01
C PHE A 117 9.09 -17.21 11.90
N SER A 118 9.51 -16.00 11.52
CA SER A 118 8.93 -15.27 10.39
C SER A 118 9.18 -15.97 9.05
N GLN A 119 10.39 -16.54 8.87
CA GLN A 119 10.77 -17.23 7.64
C GLN A 119 10.03 -18.57 7.49
N THR A 120 10.00 -19.40 8.54
CA THR A 120 9.28 -20.69 8.48
C THR A 120 7.77 -20.50 8.44
N GLY A 121 7.24 -19.46 9.09
CA GLY A 121 5.85 -19.02 8.94
C GLY A 121 5.48 -18.63 7.51
N GLY A 122 6.37 -17.91 6.81
CA GLY A 122 6.20 -17.59 5.40
C GLY A 122 6.16 -18.84 4.50
N ILE A 123 7.02 -19.82 4.75
CA ILE A 123 7.03 -21.11 4.01
C ILE A 123 5.73 -21.88 4.26
N PHE A 124 5.24 -21.93 5.50
CA PHE A 124 3.97 -22.58 5.78
C PHE A 124 2.79 -21.86 5.09
N ALA A 125 2.75 -20.52 5.14
CA ALA A 125 1.76 -19.72 4.41
C ALA A 125 1.82 -19.99 2.90
N THR A 126 3.03 -20.18 2.34
CA THR A 126 3.24 -20.55 0.93
C THR A 126 2.53 -21.87 0.61
N GLY A 127 2.81 -22.91 1.40
CA GLY A 127 2.21 -24.22 1.20
C GLY A 127 0.68 -24.20 1.33
N LEU A 128 0.15 -23.45 2.29
CA LEU A 128 -1.29 -23.27 2.46
C LEU A 128 -1.95 -22.57 1.26
N MET A 129 -1.31 -21.53 0.69
CA MET A 129 -1.80 -20.86 -0.52
C MET A 129 -1.78 -21.79 -1.73
N GLN A 130 -0.73 -22.61 -1.89
CA GLN A 130 -0.66 -23.65 -2.93
C GLN A 130 -1.78 -24.69 -2.80
N LEU A 131 -2.03 -25.17 -1.57
CA LEU A 131 -3.13 -26.10 -1.29
C LEU A 131 -4.49 -25.47 -1.61
N ALA A 132 -4.74 -24.24 -1.15
CA ALA A 132 -5.97 -23.52 -1.46
C ALA A 132 -6.16 -23.36 -2.98
N LYS A 133 -5.10 -22.97 -3.71
CA LYS A 133 -5.13 -22.85 -5.18
C LYS A 133 -5.43 -24.18 -5.90
N SER A 134 -5.03 -25.32 -5.32
CA SER A 134 -5.34 -26.66 -5.86
C SER A 134 -6.76 -27.15 -5.54
N SER A 135 -7.48 -26.47 -4.65
CA SER A 135 -8.77 -26.91 -4.15
C SER A 135 -9.94 -26.48 -5.05
N LYS A 136 -11.15 -26.93 -4.68
CA LYS A 136 -12.42 -26.50 -5.28
C LYS A 136 -12.65 -24.98 -5.19
N TYR A 137 -12.14 -24.33 -4.14
CA TYR A 137 -12.30 -22.89 -3.91
C TYR A 137 -10.91 -22.23 -3.83
N PRO A 138 -10.33 -21.80 -4.97
CA PRO A 138 -8.98 -21.25 -5.02
C PRO A 138 -8.94 -19.78 -4.56
N ASP A 139 -9.28 -19.50 -3.31
CA ASP A 139 -9.26 -18.16 -2.71
C ASP A 139 -8.72 -18.11 -1.28
N LEU A 140 -8.49 -16.90 -0.76
CA LEU A 140 -7.90 -16.69 0.55
C LEU A 140 -8.74 -17.27 1.72
N PRO A 141 -10.09 -17.21 1.69
CA PRO A 141 -10.91 -17.87 2.71
C PRO A 141 -10.72 -19.39 2.77
N MET A 142 -10.37 -20.05 1.66
CA MET A 142 -10.01 -21.47 1.69
C MET A 142 -8.70 -21.73 2.44
N VAL A 143 -7.73 -20.81 2.36
CA VAL A 143 -6.51 -20.89 3.17
C VAL A 143 -6.86 -20.93 4.66
N TYR A 144 -7.75 -20.05 5.11
CA TYR A 144 -8.25 -20.08 6.48
C TYR A 144 -8.93 -21.42 6.80
N ALA A 145 -9.84 -21.90 5.95
CA ALA A 145 -10.54 -23.16 6.19
C ALA A 145 -9.59 -24.34 6.39
N ILE A 146 -8.51 -24.42 5.60
CA ILE A 146 -7.44 -25.41 5.77
C ILE A 146 -6.76 -25.26 7.14
N THR A 147 -6.43 -24.04 7.57
CA THR A 147 -5.78 -23.81 8.87
C THR A 147 -6.64 -24.23 10.07
N GLN A 148 -7.98 -24.18 9.93
CA GLN A 148 -8.91 -24.54 11.00
C GLN A 148 -9.14 -26.05 11.13
N LEU A 149 -8.60 -26.87 10.23
CA LEU A 149 -8.79 -28.32 10.32
C LEU A 149 -8.17 -28.86 11.62
N PRO A 150 -8.91 -29.70 12.38
CA PRO A 150 -8.35 -30.39 13.53
C PRO A 150 -7.24 -31.34 13.06
N ASN A 151 -6.18 -31.47 13.86
CA ASN A 151 -5.03 -32.33 13.55
C ASN A 151 -4.38 -32.04 12.19
N LEU A 152 -4.39 -30.77 11.74
CA LEU A 152 -3.87 -30.37 10.43
C LEU A 152 -2.47 -30.91 10.13
N VAL A 153 -1.55 -30.91 11.12
CA VAL A 153 -0.18 -31.40 10.92
C VAL A 153 -0.17 -32.88 10.54
N GLU A 154 -1.00 -33.71 11.18
CA GLU A 154 -1.14 -35.13 10.87
C GLU A 154 -1.78 -35.34 9.50
N ARG A 155 -2.84 -34.58 9.20
CA ARG A 155 -3.49 -34.61 7.89
C ARG A 155 -2.53 -34.25 6.76
N LEU A 156 -1.69 -33.22 6.95
CA LEU A 156 -0.67 -32.80 5.98
C LEU A 156 0.42 -33.88 5.81
N ASP A 157 0.91 -34.46 6.90
CA ASP A 157 1.92 -35.53 6.85
C ASP A 157 1.39 -36.77 6.12
N TRP A 158 0.14 -37.16 6.38
CA TRP A 158 -0.52 -38.23 5.63
C TRP A 158 -0.78 -37.86 4.17
N ALA A 159 -1.14 -36.60 3.88
CA ALA A 159 -1.33 -36.11 2.51
C ALA A 159 -0.07 -36.14 1.66
N VAL A 160 1.09 -35.91 2.27
CA VAL A 160 2.40 -36.00 1.62
C VAL A 160 2.83 -37.45 1.40
N ARG A 161 2.57 -38.34 2.37
CA ARG A 161 3.10 -39.71 2.37
C ARG A 161 2.20 -40.77 1.73
N ARG A 162 0.89 -40.53 1.65
CA ARG A 162 -0.06 -41.51 1.08
C ARG A 162 0.31 -41.85 -0.37
N ASP A 163 -0.05 -43.04 -0.80
CA ASP A 163 0.31 -43.56 -2.13
C ASP A 163 -0.91 -43.86 -3.02
N ASP A 164 -1.96 -43.07 -2.85
CA ASP A 164 -3.20 -43.15 -3.62
C ASP A 164 -3.33 -41.98 -4.61
N GLU A 165 -4.41 -41.95 -5.37
CA GLU A 165 -4.73 -40.86 -6.32
C GLU A 165 -4.92 -39.50 -5.62
N ARG A 166 -5.07 -39.48 -4.29
CA ARG A 166 -5.22 -38.26 -3.48
C ARG A 166 -3.90 -37.81 -2.87
N LYS A 167 -2.78 -38.42 -3.26
CA LYS A 167 -1.43 -37.97 -2.90
C LYS A 167 -1.21 -36.54 -3.37
N LEU A 168 -0.63 -35.71 -2.50
CA LEU A 168 -0.32 -34.32 -2.86
C LEU A 168 0.65 -34.25 -4.04
N ASP A 169 0.43 -33.27 -4.91
CA ASP A 169 1.35 -32.96 -6.00
C ASP A 169 2.77 -32.75 -5.44
N PRO A 170 3.82 -33.36 -6.03
CA PRO A 170 5.17 -33.31 -5.50
C PRO A 170 5.72 -31.90 -5.24
N TRP A 171 5.31 -30.91 -6.05
CA TRP A 171 5.75 -29.52 -5.88
C TRP A 171 5.14 -28.85 -4.65
N ILE A 172 3.88 -29.17 -4.33
CA ILE A 172 3.21 -28.70 -3.12
C ILE A 172 3.74 -29.48 -1.91
N ALA A 173 3.90 -30.80 -2.05
CA ALA A 173 4.43 -31.68 -1.03
C ALA A 173 5.85 -31.27 -0.60
N ALA A 174 6.69 -30.80 -1.52
CA ALA A 174 8.02 -30.28 -1.19
C ALA A 174 7.95 -29.05 -0.26
N THR A 175 7.07 -28.09 -0.55
CA THR A 175 6.88 -26.91 0.30
C THR A 175 6.34 -27.29 1.68
N ILE A 176 5.33 -28.16 1.72
CA ILE A 176 4.74 -28.64 2.99
C ILE A 176 5.75 -29.48 3.77
N SER A 177 6.59 -30.29 3.12
CA SER A 177 7.63 -31.09 3.76
C SER A 177 8.67 -30.23 4.47
N ASN A 178 8.99 -29.04 3.92
CA ASN A 178 9.87 -28.09 4.61
C ASN A 178 9.29 -27.59 5.93
N PHE A 179 7.96 -27.49 6.06
CA PHE A 179 7.30 -27.24 7.34
C PHE A 179 7.28 -28.49 8.22
N LEU A 180 6.95 -29.66 7.65
CA LEU A 180 6.88 -30.93 8.39
C LEU A 180 8.25 -31.40 8.91
N SER A 181 9.37 -30.98 8.34
CA SER A 181 10.70 -31.27 8.91
C SER A 181 10.88 -30.64 10.29
N SER A 182 10.11 -29.58 10.61
CA SER A 182 10.06 -29.00 11.96
C SER A 182 9.19 -29.80 12.95
N LYS A 183 8.50 -30.86 12.50
CA LYS A 183 7.62 -31.73 13.32
C LYS A 183 8.36 -32.41 14.47
N GLU A 184 9.67 -32.68 14.32
CA GLU A 184 10.51 -33.22 15.41
C GLU A 184 10.59 -32.27 16.63
N SER A 185 10.30 -30.98 16.41
CA SER A 185 10.08 -29.99 17.46
C SER A 185 8.60 -29.59 17.49
N GLU A 186 7.78 -30.37 18.19
CA GLU A 186 6.32 -30.12 18.31
C GLU A 186 6.00 -28.66 18.68
N LYS A 187 6.78 -28.07 19.60
CA LYS A 187 6.64 -26.66 20.00
C LYS A 187 6.87 -25.68 18.85
N THR A 188 7.80 -25.99 17.95
CA THR A 188 8.13 -25.15 16.79
C THR A 188 7.03 -25.25 15.72
N ALA A 189 6.60 -26.46 15.38
CA ALA A 189 5.52 -26.68 14.42
C ALA A 189 4.20 -26.06 14.89
N ALA A 190 3.86 -26.20 16.18
CA ALA A 190 2.69 -25.57 16.79
C ALA A 190 2.77 -24.02 16.71
N SER A 191 3.92 -23.43 17.06
CA SER A 191 4.12 -21.98 17.00
C SER A 191 3.94 -21.39 15.59
N ILE A 192 4.47 -22.08 14.58
CA ILE A 192 4.34 -21.70 13.16
C ILE A 192 2.86 -21.78 12.72
N LYS A 193 2.17 -22.88 13.06
CA LYS A 193 0.75 -23.06 12.78
C LYS A 193 -0.10 -21.96 13.41
N THR A 194 0.07 -21.70 14.70
CA THR A 194 -0.63 -20.63 15.42
C THR A 194 -0.39 -19.26 14.78
N THR A 195 0.83 -18.98 14.32
CA THR A 195 1.16 -17.71 13.67
C THR A 195 0.39 -17.54 12.35
N ALA A 196 0.36 -18.59 11.51
CA ALA A 196 -0.39 -18.56 10.26
C ALA A 196 -1.90 -18.45 10.51
N GLU A 197 -2.43 -19.19 11.48
CA GLU A 197 -3.84 -19.12 11.89
C GLU A 197 -4.25 -17.71 12.29
N ILE A 198 -3.51 -17.06 13.20
CA ILE A 198 -3.80 -15.68 13.65
C ILE A 198 -3.82 -14.73 12.45
N THR A 199 -2.87 -14.91 11.54
CA THR A 199 -2.71 -14.05 10.36
C THR A 199 -3.91 -14.17 9.41
N PHE A 200 -4.31 -15.39 9.03
CA PHE A 200 -5.42 -15.59 8.10
C PHE A 200 -6.79 -15.38 8.76
N THR A 201 -6.94 -15.66 10.06
CA THR A 201 -8.18 -15.39 10.82
C THR A 201 -8.53 -13.91 10.80
N GLY A 202 -7.53 -13.02 10.80
CA GLY A 202 -7.75 -11.58 10.68
C GLY A 202 -8.59 -11.22 9.44
N PHE A 203 -8.44 -11.95 8.33
CA PHE A 203 -9.17 -11.69 7.09
C PHE A 203 -10.62 -12.19 7.09
N ILE A 204 -11.01 -13.04 8.05
CA ILE A 204 -12.34 -13.64 8.12
C ILE A 204 -13.27 -12.74 8.93
N GLN A 205 -13.66 -11.63 8.32
CA GLN A 205 -14.68 -10.70 8.84
C GLN A 205 -15.83 -10.62 7.83
N ASN A 206 -17.08 -10.53 8.29
CA ASN A 206 -18.27 -10.55 7.42
C ASN A 206 -18.25 -9.47 6.32
N ASP A 207 -17.68 -8.31 6.63
CA ASP A 207 -17.56 -7.16 5.74
C ASP A 207 -16.29 -7.17 4.87
N LEU A 208 -15.27 -7.95 5.24
CA LEU A 208 -14.02 -8.09 4.51
C LEU A 208 -14.04 -9.28 3.55
N LEU A 209 -14.64 -10.39 3.96
CA LEU A 209 -14.69 -11.65 3.21
C LEU A 209 -15.12 -11.46 1.74
N PRO A 210 -16.19 -10.69 1.41
CA PRO A 210 -16.68 -10.57 0.05
C PRO A 210 -15.66 -10.06 -0.97
N CYS A 211 -14.71 -9.22 -0.58
CA CYS A 211 -13.72 -8.65 -1.50
C CYS A 211 -12.57 -9.61 -1.86
N MET A 212 -12.53 -10.79 -1.24
CA MET A 212 -11.50 -11.82 -1.47
C MET A 212 -12.09 -13.16 -1.95
N LEU A 213 -13.43 -13.27 -2.06
CA LEU A 213 -14.12 -14.51 -2.43
C LEU A 213 -14.14 -14.72 -3.96
N GLY A 214 -13.76 -15.91 -4.40
CA GLY A 214 -13.86 -16.33 -5.79
C GLY A 214 -12.84 -15.64 -6.70
N LYS A 215 -13.24 -15.33 -7.94
CA LYS A 215 -12.35 -14.71 -8.93
C LYS A 215 -12.29 -13.19 -8.78
N SER A 216 -11.10 -12.64 -8.95
CA SER A 216 -10.80 -11.23 -9.09
C SER A 216 -11.69 -10.62 -10.16
N THR A 217 -12.12 -9.38 -9.93
CA THR A 217 -12.93 -8.60 -10.87
C THR A 217 -12.13 -7.53 -11.59
N ILE A 218 -10.97 -7.16 -11.03
CA ILE A 218 -10.05 -6.16 -11.57
C ILE A 218 -8.83 -6.88 -12.18
N PRO A 219 -8.42 -6.57 -13.42
CA PRO A 219 -7.12 -6.97 -13.91
C PRO A 219 -6.03 -6.11 -13.24
N LEU A 220 -4.98 -6.73 -12.71
CA LEU A 220 -3.91 -5.97 -12.07
C LEU A 220 -2.99 -5.25 -13.08
N TYR A 221 -2.88 -5.74 -14.32
CA TYR A 221 -2.27 -4.97 -15.40
C TYR A 221 -3.17 -3.80 -15.81
N LEU A 222 -2.75 -2.57 -15.53
CA LEU A 222 -3.51 -1.36 -15.85
C LEU A 222 -3.09 -0.82 -17.21
N LYS A 223 -4.00 -0.89 -18.18
CA LYS A 223 -3.91 -0.25 -19.51
C LYS A 223 -3.91 1.28 -19.37
N PRO A 224 -3.49 2.03 -20.42
CA PRO A 224 -3.60 3.48 -20.43
C PRO A 224 -5.01 3.94 -20.07
N LYS A 225 -5.12 5.09 -19.38
CA LYS A 225 -6.39 5.61 -18.87
C LYS A 225 -7.15 4.64 -17.94
N GLN A 226 -6.44 3.92 -17.09
CA GLN A 226 -7.04 3.18 -15.97
C GLN A 226 -6.53 3.71 -14.63
N LEU A 227 -7.46 3.85 -13.68
CA LEU A 227 -7.20 4.20 -12.29
C LEU A 227 -7.66 3.04 -11.40
N LEU A 228 -6.75 2.49 -10.61
CA LEU A 228 -7.07 1.57 -9.51
C LEU A 228 -6.85 2.30 -8.20
N VAL A 229 -7.93 2.49 -7.42
CA VAL A 229 -7.82 3.06 -6.06
C VAL A 229 -7.82 1.93 -5.05
N MET A 230 -6.84 1.91 -4.15
CA MET A 230 -6.79 1.03 -2.99
C MET A 230 -6.94 1.87 -1.72
N LYS A 231 -8.08 1.74 -1.05
CA LYS A 231 -8.40 2.51 0.17
C LYS A 231 -8.09 1.68 1.42
N LEU A 232 -7.36 2.25 2.36
CA LEU A 232 -7.20 1.68 3.70
C LEU A 232 -8.37 2.10 4.60
N ASP A 233 -8.93 1.15 5.34
CA ASP A 233 -9.74 1.47 6.51
C ASP A 233 -8.83 1.57 7.75
N ASP A 234 -8.62 2.80 8.22
CA ASP A 234 -7.71 3.11 9.33
C ASP A 234 -8.14 2.43 10.65
N ARG A 235 -9.45 2.20 10.86
CA ARG A 235 -9.96 1.53 12.07
C ARG A 235 -9.47 0.09 12.19
N ARG A 236 -9.26 -0.57 11.06
CA ARG A 236 -8.87 -1.98 10.96
C ARG A 236 -7.54 -2.15 10.25
N ARG A 237 -6.69 -1.12 10.35
CA ARG A 237 -5.40 -1.04 9.67
C ARG A 237 -4.52 -2.27 9.86
N SER A 238 -4.45 -2.84 11.07
CA SER A 238 -3.61 -4.01 11.38
C SER A 238 -3.99 -5.26 10.57
N VAL A 239 -5.27 -5.38 10.18
CA VAL A 239 -5.79 -6.49 9.38
C VAL A 239 -5.73 -6.16 7.89
N ILE A 240 -6.10 -4.94 7.50
CA ILE A 240 -6.31 -4.59 6.09
C ILE A 240 -5.00 -4.19 5.38
N ALA A 241 -4.04 -3.58 6.09
CA ALA A 241 -2.78 -3.15 5.48
C ALA A 241 -1.99 -4.31 4.83
N PRO A 242 -1.88 -5.51 5.43
CA PRO A 242 -1.28 -6.68 4.77
C PRO A 242 -1.96 -7.05 3.45
N LEU A 243 -3.30 -7.10 3.43
CA LEU A 243 -4.08 -7.44 2.23
C LEU A 243 -3.85 -6.41 1.12
N ILE A 244 -3.93 -5.12 1.46
CA ILE A 244 -3.65 -4.01 0.54
C ILE A 244 -2.23 -4.12 0.01
N THR A 245 -1.25 -4.41 0.87
CA THR A 245 0.18 -4.52 0.47
C THR A 245 0.41 -5.69 -0.49
N MET A 246 -0.22 -6.84 -0.25
CA MET A 246 -0.19 -7.97 -1.19
C MET A 246 -0.78 -7.59 -2.55
N CYS A 247 -1.96 -6.95 -2.56
CA CYS A 247 -2.61 -6.52 -3.79
C CYS A 247 -1.75 -5.48 -4.56
N MET A 248 -1.13 -4.54 -3.84
CA MET A 248 -0.22 -3.56 -4.45
C MET A 248 1.03 -4.19 -5.02
N HIS A 249 1.64 -5.12 -4.29
CA HIS A 249 2.81 -5.86 -4.77
C HIS A 249 2.50 -6.52 -6.11
N LEU A 250 1.41 -7.29 -6.17
CA LEU A 250 0.97 -7.95 -7.40
C LEU A 250 0.67 -6.92 -8.51
N THR A 251 0.02 -5.81 -8.19
CA THR A 251 -0.27 -4.75 -9.16
C THR A 251 1.01 -4.14 -9.75
N ILE A 252 1.98 -3.82 -8.89
CA ILE A 252 3.23 -3.19 -9.32
C ILE A 252 4.06 -4.18 -10.17
N VAL A 253 4.20 -5.42 -9.71
CA VAL A 253 4.92 -6.48 -10.43
C VAL A 253 4.28 -6.78 -11.78
N GLU A 254 2.96 -6.93 -11.84
CA GLU A 254 2.24 -7.21 -13.08
C GLU A 254 2.41 -6.07 -14.10
N ASN A 255 2.44 -4.82 -13.65
CA ASN A 255 2.63 -3.68 -14.54
C ASN A 255 4.08 -3.46 -14.98
N LEU A 256 5.07 -3.77 -14.13
CA LEU A 256 6.45 -3.31 -14.30
C LEU A 256 7.51 -4.41 -14.39
N SER A 257 7.13 -5.69 -14.28
CA SER A 257 8.04 -6.83 -14.56
C SER A 257 8.56 -6.84 -15.99
N LYS A 258 7.85 -6.19 -16.91
CA LYS A 258 8.26 -5.96 -18.30
C LYS A 258 8.25 -4.47 -18.60
N LYS A 259 9.12 -4.04 -19.51
CA LYS A 259 9.16 -2.65 -19.98
C LYS A 259 7.84 -2.27 -20.65
N ARG A 260 7.24 -1.18 -20.17
CA ARG A 260 5.98 -0.66 -20.70
C ARG A 260 6.22 0.34 -21.82
N THR A 261 5.23 0.46 -22.71
CA THR A 261 5.14 1.54 -23.70
C THR A 261 4.50 2.80 -23.12
N ASN A 262 3.51 2.63 -22.23
CA ASN A 262 2.89 3.72 -21.48
C ASN A 262 3.34 3.68 -20.02
N PRO A 263 3.76 4.81 -19.42
CA PRO A 263 4.14 4.84 -18.01
C PRO A 263 3.02 4.37 -17.09
N PHE A 264 3.41 3.88 -15.91
CA PHE A 264 2.51 3.48 -14.83
C PHE A 264 2.95 4.15 -13.54
N CYS A 265 2.04 4.90 -12.93
CA CYS A 265 2.28 5.54 -11.65
C CYS A 265 1.69 4.71 -10.51
N TYR A 266 2.45 4.55 -9.44
CA TYR A 266 1.94 4.08 -8.16
C TYR A 266 2.17 5.17 -7.12
N CYS A 267 1.07 5.72 -6.62
CA CYS A 267 1.06 6.82 -5.67
C CYS A 267 0.64 6.30 -4.30
N LEU A 268 1.54 6.43 -3.31
CA LEU A 268 1.34 6.06 -1.92
C LEU A 268 1.30 7.32 -1.06
N ASP A 269 0.13 7.95 -0.84
CA ASP A 269 0.01 9.24 -0.12
C ASP A 269 0.58 9.21 1.31
N GLU A 270 0.48 8.06 1.97
CA GLU A 270 1.10 7.80 3.26
C GLU A 270 1.75 6.41 3.30
N VAL A 271 2.93 6.25 2.72
CA VAL A 271 3.60 4.94 2.62
C VAL A 271 3.86 4.30 3.99
N THR A 272 4.05 5.10 5.04
CA THR A 272 4.24 4.61 6.41
C THR A 272 2.99 3.95 6.99
N SER A 273 1.80 4.23 6.44
CA SER A 273 0.57 3.60 6.92
C SER A 273 0.42 2.14 6.50
N LEU A 274 1.17 1.68 5.51
CA LEU A 274 1.17 0.27 5.08
C LEU A 274 2.03 -0.65 5.96
N GLY A 275 2.84 -0.09 6.86
CA GLY A 275 3.91 -0.85 7.51
C GLY A 275 5.09 -1.07 6.57
N VAL A 276 5.87 -2.12 6.80
CA VAL A 276 7.04 -2.41 5.95
C VAL A 276 6.56 -2.98 4.62
N PHE A 277 6.67 -2.19 3.55
CA PHE A 277 6.48 -2.70 2.19
C PHE A 277 7.80 -3.30 1.70
N ALA A 278 8.00 -4.58 1.95
CA ALA A 278 9.27 -5.29 1.79
C ALA A 278 10.00 -5.00 0.46
N LYS A 279 9.27 -4.99 -0.65
CA LYS A 279 9.81 -4.85 -2.02
C LYS A 279 9.91 -3.42 -2.55
N LEU A 280 9.57 -2.42 -1.73
CA LEU A 280 9.54 -1.02 -2.13
C LEU A 280 10.88 -0.51 -2.71
N SER A 281 12.01 -0.99 -2.18
CA SER A 281 13.35 -0.58 -2.67
C SER A 281 13.62 -1.04 -4.09
N GLU A 282 13.26 -2.28 -4.39
CA GLU A 282 13.38 -2.86 -5.73
C GLU A 282 12.47 -2.09 -6.71
N PHE A 283 11.23 -1.77 -6.28
CA PHE A 283 10.28 -1.01 -7.10
C PHE A 283 10.76 0.41 -7.44
N ILE A 284 11.40 1.11 -6.50
CA ILE A 284 11.92 2.46 -6.73
C ILE A 284 13.11 2.43 -7.69
N ASN A 285 14.02 1.46 -7.52
CA ASN A 285 15.31 1.45 -8.22
C ASN A 285 15.24 0.74 -9.57
N GLU A 286 14.63 -0.44 -9.65
CA GLU A 286 14.68 -1.31 -10.82
C GLU A 286 13.57 -0.97 -11.82
N TYR A 287 12.34 -0.79 -11.32
CA TYR A 287 11.16 -0.62 -12.18
C TYR A 287 11.01 0.77 -12.80
N ARG A 288 11.87 1.72 -12.43
CA ARG A 288 11.98 3.02 -13.10
C ARG A 288 12.27 2.86 -14.60
N SER A 289 13.19 1.96 -14.95
CA SER A 289 13.58 1.69 -16.35
C SER A 289 12.44 1.05 -17.18
N ASN A 290 11.49 0.41 -16.50
CA ASN A 290 10.33 -0.25 -17.11
C ASN A 290 9.11 0.66 -17.24
N GLY A 291 9.23 1.96 -16.91
CA GLY A 291 8.16 2.95 -17.02
C GLY A 291 7.41 3.22 -15.71
N GLY A 292 7.96 2.81 -14.56
CA GLY A 292 7.40 3.07 -13.24
C GLY A 292 7.62 4.50 -12.75
N ILE A 293 6.56 5.11 -12.20
CA ILE A 293 6.59 6.45 -11.59
C ILE A 293 6.17 6.33 -10.11
N PRO A 294 7.11 6.13 -9.17
CA PRO A 294 6.81 6.17 -7.74
C PRO A 294 6.49 7.58 -7.26
N ILE A 295 5.36 7.76 -6.58
CA ILE A 295 5.07 8.95 -5.76
C ILE A 295 4.82 8.48 -4.33
N LEU A 296 5.72 8.81 -3.41
CA LEU A 296 5.62 8.39 -2.01
C LEU A 296 5.43 9.62 -1.13
N GLY A 297 4.32 9.67 -0.41
CA GLY A 297 4.09 10.62 0.67
C GLY A 297 4.44 10.02 2.02
N ALA A 298 5.06 10.80 2.89
CA ALA A 298 5.31 10.46 4.28
C ALA A 298 5.24 11.71 5.17
N GLN A 299 4.99 11.55 6.47
CA GLN A 299 4.92 12.70 7.39
C GLN A 299 6.30 13.22 7.78
N SER A 300 7.23 12.32 8.06
CA SER A 300 8.61 12.65 8.44
C SER A 300 9.58 11.57 7.99
N LEU A 301 10.85 11.94 7.85
CA LEU A 301 11.93 10.98 7.64
C LEU A 301 12.14 10.09 8.85
N ASN A 302 11.94 10.62 10.07
CA ASN A 302 12.15 9.81 11.28
C ASN A 302 11.20 8.61 11.32
N GLN A 303 9.90 8.80 11.08
CA GLN A 303 8.94 7.69 11.01
C GLN A 303 9.30 6.69 9.91
N PHE A 304 9.79 7.18 8.78
CA PHE A 304 10.23 6.31 7.68
C PHE A 304 11.47 5.49 8.05
N PHE A 305 12.46 6.10 8.73
CA PHE A 305 13.67 5.42 9.18
C PHE A 305 13.43 4.46 10.35
N GLU A 306 12.51 4.77 11.25
CA GLU A 306 12.07 3.84 12.30
C GLU A 306 11.42 2.59 11.70
N LEU A 307 10.63 2.77 10.64
CA LEU A 307 9.91 1.67 9.99
C LEU A 307 10.83 0.77 9.16
N TYR A 308 11.71 1.34 8.33
CA TYR A 308 12.56 0.58 7.41
C TYR A 308 13.98 0.32 7.94
N GLY A 309 14.35 0.90 9.07
CA GLY A 309 15.73 1.00 9.53
C GLY A 309 16.49 2.15 8.84
N LYS A 310 17.44 2.77 9.55
CA LYS A 310 18.14 3.98 9.10
C LYS A 310 18.87 3.81 7.76
N GLU A 311 19.67 2.76 7.62
CA GLU A 311 20.49 2.54 6.41
C GLU A 311 19.64 2.17 5.19
N ARG A 312 18.70 1.23 5.35
CA ARG A 312 17.77 0.84 4.29
C ARG A 312 16.84 1.99 3.91
N GLY A 313 16.35 2.74 4.88
CA GLY A 313 15.51 3.92 4.66
C GLY A 313 16.25 5.02 3.90
N LYS A 314 17.53 5.28 4.21
CA LYS A 314 18.35 6.23 3.44
C LYS A 314 18.55 5.79 2.00
N ALA A 315 18.81 4.50 1.76
CA ALA A 315 18.95 3.94 0.41
C ALA A 315 17.65 4.04 -0.41
N LEU A 316 16.49 3.82 0.23
CA LEU A 316 15.17 4.00 -0.38
C LEU A 316 14.95 5.45 -0.82
N ILE A 317 15.23 6.38 0.08
CA ILE A 317 15.01 7.81 -0.14
C ILE A 317 15.96 8.38 -1.20
N SER A 318 17.21 7.90 -1.26
CA SER A 318 18.18 8.35 -2.27
C SER A 318 17.80 7.95 -3.70
N GLY A 319 17.06 6.85 -3.89
CA GLY A 319 16.50 6.45 -5.19
C GLY A 319 15.40 7.39 -5.72
N LEU A 320 14.82 8.24 -4.86
CA LEU A 320 13.74 9.17 -5.21
C LEU A 320 14.30 10.56 -5.52
N PHE A 321 14.74 10.80 -6.75
CA PHE A 321 15.43 12.04 -7.12
C PHE A 321 14.66 13.35 -6.88
N THR A 322 13.33 13.35 -7.01
CA THR A 322 12.51 14.52 -6.70
C THR A 322 12.05 14.46 -5.25
N HIS A 323 12.46 15.44 -4.44
CA HIS A 323 12.00 15.61 -3.07
C HIS A 323 11.17 16.89 -2.96
N VAL A 324 10.04 16.81 -2.26
CA VAL A 324 9.22 17.95 -1.92
C VAL A 324 9.02 17.98 -0.43
N LEU A 325 9.48 19.04 0.21
CA LEU A 325 9.41 19.22 1.66
C LEU A 325 8.46 20.37 1.98
N PHE A 326 7.29 20.03 2.52
CA PHE A 326 6.43 20.94 3.28
C PHE A 326 6.87 20.96 4.74
N GLY A 327 6.37 21.92 5.53
CA GLY A 327 6.69 22.06 6.95
C GLY A 327 6.62 20.73 7.73
N PRO A 328 7.77 20.09 8.01
CA PRO A 328 7.79 18.88 8.81
C PRO A 328 7.64 19.28 10.27
N ASN A 329 6.81 18.58 11.03
CA ASN A 329 6.76 18.76 12.49
C ASN A 329 7.81 17.87 13.17
N ASP A 330 9.02 17.82 12.59
CA ASP A 330 10.12 16.92 12.95
C ASP A 330 11.47 17.58 12.65
N SER A 331 12.22 17.90 13.70
CA SER A 331 13.52 18.55 13.60
C SER A 331 14.56 17.69 12.89
N VAL A 332 14.48 16.36 12.99
CA VAL A 332 15.41 15.45 12.29
C VAL A 332 15.26 15.61 10.78
N THR A 333 14.02 15.64 10.28
CA THR A 333 13.73 15.91 8.87
C THR A 333 14.23 17.30 8.46
N ALA A 334 13.93 18.34 9.25
CA ALA A 334 14.33 19.70 8.93
C ALA A 334 15.86 19.87 8.90
N GLU A 335 16.59 19.24 9.82
CA GLU A 335 18.06 19.20 9.84
C GLU A 335 18.64 18.50 8.61
N GLU A 336 18.12 17.33 8.25
CA GLU A 336 18.60 16.56 7.10
C GLU A 336 18.45 17.39 5.82
N TYR A 337 17.31 18.07 5.65
CA TYR A 337 17.10 18.92 4.48
C TYR A 337 17.89 20.22 4.53
N SER A 338 18.04 20.87 5.69
CA SER A 338 18.90 22.05 5.84
C SER A 338 20.35 21.71 5.45
N LYS A 339 20.88 20.58 5.93
CA LYS A 339 22.20 20.05 5.55
C LYS A 339 22.26 19.72 4.05
N LYS A 340 21.22 19.10 3.48
CA LYS A 340 21.14 18.77 2.05
C LYS A 340 21.13 20.00 1.13
N MET A 341 20.58 21.13 1.58
CA MET A 341 20.62 22.40 0.83
C MET A 341 22.00 23.07 0.87
N GLY A 342 22.83 22.72 1.84
CA GLY A 342 24.14 23.33 2.04
C GLY A 342 24.07 24.74 2.66
N ASN A 343 25.21 25.41 2.61
CA ASN A 343 25.44 26.71 3.25
C ASN A 343 25.62 27.80 2.19
N LYS A 344 25.31 29.05 2.57
CA LYS A 344 25.68 30.26 1.83
C LYS A 344 26.70 31.08 2.61
N THR A 345 27.61 31.72 1.88
CA THR A 345 28.56 32.66 2.45
C THR A 345 27.89 34.03 2.57
N VAL A 346 27.91 34.62 3.77
CA VAL A 346 27.39 35.96 4.04
C VAL A 346 28.53 36.86 4.47
N VAL A 347 28.65 38.02 3.81
CA VAL A 347 29.59 39.07 4.18
C VAL A 347 28.82 40.14 4.95
N THR A 348 29.07 40.25 6.25
CA THR A 348 28.49 41.29 7.10
C THR A 348 29.43 42.48 7.15
N THR A 349 28.94 43.63 6.70
CA THR A 349 29.67 44.90 6.77
C THR A 349 29.11 45.74 7.91
N SER A 350 29.87 45.86 8.99
CA SER A 350 29.55 46.71 10.14
C SER A 350 30.15 48.09 9.94
N VAL A 351 29.31 49.12 9.89
CA VAL A 351 29.73 50.52 9.77
C VAL A 351 29.50 51.24 11.09
N SER A 352 30.57 51.54 11.81
CA SER A 352 30.54 52.28 13.07
C SER A 352 30.84 53.74 12.80
N ARG A 353 29.93 54.64 13.19
CA ARG A 353 30.11 56.09 13.08
C ARG A 353 30.15 56.71 14.47
N SER A 354 31.23 57.42 14.79
CA SER A 354 31.35 58.19 16.03
C SER A 354 31.48 59.68 15.69
N ARG A 355 30.90 60.53 16.52
CA ARG A 355 30.95 61.99 16.35
C ARG A 355 31.37 62.61 17.67
N SER A 356 32.47 63.37 17.65
CA SER A 356 32.97 64.13 18.78
C SER A 356 33.03 65.63 18.43
N GLN A 357 33.27 66.49 19.43
CA GLN A 357 33.44 67.93 19.21
C GLN A 357 34.58 68.27 18.22
N ASN A 358 35.55 67.36 18.04
CA ASN A 358 36.72 67.56 17.17
C ASN A 358 36.62 66.84 15.81
N GLY A 359 35.47 66.26 15.47
CA GLY A 359 35.26 65.63 14.15
C GLY A 359 34.42 64.36 14.18
N ALA A 360 34.02 63.90 13.00
CA ALA A 360 33.31 62.63 12.82
C ALA A 360 34.27 61.56 12.27
N SER A 361 34.21 60.35 12.83
CA SER A 361 34.96 59.17 12.36
C SER A 361 33.99 58.10 11.90
N THR A 362 34.32 57.41 10.80
CA THR A 362 33.59 56.24 10.31
C THR A 362 34.58 55.08 10.16
N SER A 363 34.30 53.97 10.85
CA SER A 363 35.02 52.71 10.71
C SER A 363 34.13 51.68 10.01
N VAL A 364 34.69 50.95 9.07
CA VAL A 364 34.00 49.88 8.33
C VAL A 364 34.74 48.57 8.60
N ASN A 365 34.04 47.59 9.14
CA ASN A 365 34.57 46.25 9.39
C ASN A 365 33.76 45.22 8.59
N GLN A 366 34.42 44.34 7.85
CA GLN A 366 33.79 43.29 7.07
C GLN A 366 34.14 41.92 7.64
N GLN A 367 33.12 41.11 7.91
CA GLN A 367 33.27 39.75 8.39
C GLN A 367 32.54 38.78 7.47
N THR A 368 33.25 37.77 6.99
CA THR A 368 32.71 36.70 6.16
C THR A 368 32.47 35.46 7.01
N HIS A 369 31.24 34.93 7.00
CA HIS A 369 30.90 33.68 7.68
C HIS A 369 29.93 32.84 6.84
N GLN A 370 29.90 31.53 7.06
CA GLN A 370 28.96 30.62 6.40
C GLN A 370 27.76 30.37 7.29
N ILE A 371 26.56 30.44 6.72
CA ILE A 371 25.31 30.07 7.37
C ILE A 371 24.52 29.08 6.49
N PRO A 372 23.64 28.25 7.06
CA PRO A 372 22.75 27.41 6.26
C PRO A 372 21.98 28.23 5.21
N LEU A 373 21.82 27.68 4.00
CA LEU A 373 21.03 28.33 2.95
C LEU A 373 19.60 28.60 3.44
N ILE A 374 19.07 27.65 4.22
CA ILE A 374 17.84 27.76 4.99
C ILE A 374 18.04 27.13 6.37
N SER A 375 17.61 27.83 7.42
CA SER A 375 17.70 27.32 8.79
C SER A 375 16.61 26.29 9.08
N VAL A 376 16.89 25.40 10.04
CA VAL A 376 15.94 24.41 10.58
C VAL A 376 14.65 25.09 11.05
N ASP A 377 14.76 26.16 11.85
CA ASP A 377 13.62 26.95 12.34
C ASP A 377 12.74 27.50 11.20
N THR A 378 13.36 27.93 10.08
CA THR A 378 12.60 28.41 8.92
C THR A 378 11.80 27.28 8.28
N ILE A 379 12.37 26.07 8.17
CA ILE A 379 11.71 24.89 7.59
C ILE A 379 10.53 24.46 8.46
N GLU A 380 10.72 24.37 9.78
CA GLU A 380 9.68 23.94 10.72
C GLU A 380 8.48 24.90 10.75
N ARG A 381 8.72 26.20 10.53
CA ARG A 381 7.67 27.24 10.51
C ARG A 381 7.05 27.47 9.13
N PHE A 382 7.19 26.55 8.19
CA PHE A 382 6.52 26.69 6.89
C PHE A 382 5.00 26.76 7.05
N PRO A 383 4.34 27.82 6.54
CA PRO A 383 2.88 27.86 6.51
C PRO A 383 2.35 26.81 5.53
N GLN A 384 1.07 26.47 5.69
CA GLN A 384 0.37 25.54 4.81
C GLN A 384 0.55 25.91 3.33
N GLY A 385 0.91 24.91 2.52
CA GLY A 385 1.14 25.04 1.07
C GLY A 385 2.52 25.58 0.70
N LYS A 386 3.36 26.00 1.66
CA LYS A 386 4.76 26.37 1.38
C LYS A 386 5.64 25.12 1.38
N ALA A 387 6.42 24.97 0.33
CA ALA A 387 7.32 23.84 0.17
C ALA A 387 8.66 24.24 -0.43
N ILE A 388 9.65 23.37 -0.23
CA ILE A 388 10.87 23.32 -1.03
C ILE A 388 10.77 22.12 -1.97
N ILE A 389 11.04 22.35 -3.25
CA ILE A 389 11.10 21.33 -4.29
C ILE A 389 12.56 21.19 -4.72
N LEU A 390 13.11 20.01 -4.51
CA LEU A 390 14.39 19.57 -5.04
C LEU A 390 14.13 18.66 -6.23
N ASN A 391 14.51 19.10 -7.42
CA ASN A 391 14.47 18.28 -8.61
C ASN A 391 15.78 18.46 -9.38
N PRO A 392 16.51 17.38 -9.74
CA PRO A 392 17.71 17.50 -10.56
C PRO A 392 17.45 18.20 -11.90
N GLY A 393 16.23 18.14 -12.43
CA GLY A 393 15.82 18.82 -13.65
C GLY A 393 15.64 20.34 -13.52
N TYR A 394 15.71 20.91 -12.31
CA TYR A 394 15.63 22.37 -12.10
C TYR A 394 17.01 23.04 -12.01
N GLY A 395 18.08 22.33 -12.38
CA GLY A 395 19.41 22.91 -12.54
C GLY A 395 19.62 23.61 -13.90
N ASP A 396 20.71 24.35 -14.01
CA ASP A 396 21.26 24.86 -15.27
C ASP A 396 22.60 24.16 -15.60
N LYS A 397 23.30 24.62 -16.65
CA LYS A 397 24.59 24.04 -17.07
C LYS A 397 25.70 24.18 -16.02
N ASN A 398 25.56 25.12 -15.08
CA ASN A 398 26.56 25.49 -14.08
C ASN A 398 26.18 25.02 -12.67
N ASP A 399 24.90 24.77 -12.41
CA ASP A 399 24.37 24.42 -11.09
C ASP A 399 23.26 23.37 -11.22
N VAL A 400 23.58 22.12 -10.89
CA VAL A 400 22.65 21.00 -10.94
C VAL A 400 21.95 20.89 -9.58
N LYS A 401 20.61 20.96 -9.56
CA LYS A 401 19.72 20.86 -8.36
C LYS A 401 19.46 22.18 -7.59
N ARG A 402 19.17 23.29 -8.28
CA ARG A 402 18.70 24.49 -7.59
C ARG A 402 17.39 24.23 -6.83
N PRO A 403 17.33 24.48 -5.51
CA PRO A 403 16.10 24.31 -4.74
C PRO A 403 15.09 25.39 -5.12
N VAL A 404 13.87 25.00 -5.44
CA VAL A 404 12.76 25.93 -5.66
C VAL A 404 11.94 26.00 -4.37
N MET A 405 11.84 27.19 -3.78
CA MET A 405 11.06 27.40 -2.55
C MET A 405 9.94 28.40 -2.81
N GLY A 406 8.72 28.06 -2.43
CA GLY A 406 7.58 28.94 -2.61
C GLY A 406 6.30 28.39 -2.00
N LYS A 407 5.28 29.25 -1.92
CA LYS A 407 3.91 28.81 -1.64
C LYS A 407 3.30 28.32 -2.94
N ILE A 408 2.83 27.08 -2.96
CA ILE A 408 2.15 26.52 -4.11
C ILE A 408 0.72 27.09 -4.11
N GLY A 409 0.45 27.98 -5.07
CA GLY A 409 -0.87 28.56 -5.27
C GLY A 409 -1.80 27.56 -5.94
N ILE A 410 -3.03 27.45 -5.44
CA ILE A 410 -4.06 26.59 -6.01
C ILE A 410 -5.16 27.49 -6.55
N PRO A 411 -5.51 27.40 -7.85
CA PRO A 411 -6.61 28.14 -8.42
C PRO A 411 -7.93 27.92 -7.65
N LYS A 412 -8.74 28.97 -7.51
CA LYS A 412 -10.05 28.87 -6.85
C LYS A 412 -10.94 27.81 -7.51
N GLU A 413 -10.88 27.72 -8.83
CA GLU A 413 -11.63 26.73 -9.62
C GLU A 413 -11.27 25.28 -9.26
N ASP A 414 -10.01 25.00 -8.89
CA ASP A 414 -9.58 23.67 -8.47
C ASP A 414 -10.01 23.36 -7.03
N ILE A 415 -10.07 24.38 -6.17
CA ILE A 415 -10.63 24.27 -4.81
C ILE A 415 -12.12 23.96 -4.89
N ASP A 416 -12.87 24.75 -5.65
CA ASP A 416 -14.32 24.59 -5.82
C ASP A 416 -14.64 23.22 -6.44
N ARG A 417 -13.84 22.78 -7.42
CA ARG A 417 -13.95 21.44 -8.02
C ARG A 417 -13.70 20.31 -7.02
N ALA A 418 -12.72 20.45 -6.13
CA ALA A 418 -12.46 19.42 -5.13
C ALA A 418 -13.63 19.28 -4.15
N ILE A 419 -14.18 20.42 -3.71
CA ILE A 419 -15.37 20.45 -2.85
C ILE A 419 -16.56 19.81 -3.56
N GLU A 420 -16.82 20.17 -4.83
CA GLU A 420 -17.92 19.60 -5.62
C GLU A 420 -17.75 18.09 -5.85
N ALA A 421 -16.52 17.65 -6.12
CA ALA A 421 -16.18 16.24 -6.29
C ALA A 421 -16.53 15.41 -5.05
N GLU A 422 -16.14 15.90 -3.86
CA GLU A 422 -16.36 15.21 -2.59
C GLU A 422 -17.81 15.22 -2.12
N THR A 423 -18.53 16.32 -2.36
CA THR A 423 -19.86 16.54 -1.78
C THR A 423 -21.01 16.06 -2.67
N VAL A 424 -20.92 16.32 -3.98
CA VAL A 424 -22.03 16.10 -4.92
C VAL A 424 -21.70 14.99 -5.91
N ILE A 425 -20.62 15.13 -6.67
CA ILE A 425 -20.31 14.24 -7.80
C ILE A 425 -20.04 12.81 -7.34
N TRP A 426 -19.32 12.64 -6.22
CA TRP A 426 -19.07 11.32 -5.64
C TRP A 426 -20.37 10.58 -5.33
N LYS A 427 -21.26 11.22 -4.57
CA LYS A 427 -22.50 10.60 -4.06
C LYS A 427 -23.51 10.36 -5.18
N GLU A 428 -23.73 11.35 -6.03
CA GLU A 428 -24.82 11.31 -7.01
C GLU A 428 -24.45 10.60 -8.32
N LYS A 429 -23.16 10.60 -8.69
CA LYS A 429 -22.72 10.11 -10.01
C LYS A 429 -21.74 8.95 -9.92
N ILE A 430 -20.60 9.16 -9.25
CA ILE A 430 -19.49 8.20 -9.33
C ILE A 430 -19.78 6.91 -8.57
N ARG A 431 -20.22 6.99 -7.30
CA ARG A 431 -20.49 5.81 -6.48
C ARG A 431 -21.54 4.88 -7.12
N PRO A 432 -22.72 5.35 -7.59
CA PRO A 432 -23.70 4.49 -8.26
C PRO A 432 -23.14 3.80 -9.52
N ILE A 433 -22.32 4.51 -10.31
CA ILE A 433 -21.68 3.94 -11.50
C ILE A 433 -20.72 2.81 -11.12
N LEU A 434 -19.88 3.03 -10.10
CA LEU A 434 -18.92 2.03 -9.63
C LEU A 434 -19.63 0.80 -9.04
N ALA A 435 -20.68 1.00 -8.25
CA ALA A 435 -21.49 -0.08 -7.68
C ALA A 435 -22.15 -0.93 -8.78
N ASN A 436 -22.77 -0.30 -9.77
CA ASN A 436 -23.38 -1.00 -10.90
C ASN A 436 -22.34 -1.76 -11.74
N ARG A 437 -21.19 -1.13 -12.03
CA ARG A 437 -20.09 -1.76 -12.76
C ARG A 437 -19.58 -3.00 -12.01
N LYS A 438 -19.37 -2.89 -10.70
CA LYS A 438 -18.96 -4.01 -9.85
C LYS A 438 -19.98 -5.13 -9.90
N ALA A 439 -21.28 -4.83 -9.79
CA ALA A 439 -22.33 -5.83 -9.86
C ALA A 439 -22.31 -6.59 -11.20
N GLN A 440 -22.12 -5.89 -12.32
CA GLN A 440 -21.98 -6.50 -13.64
C GLN A 440 -20.73 -7.39 -13.76
N LEU A 441 -19.58 -6.91 -13.25
CA LEU A 441 -18.33 -7.67 -13.28
C LEU A 441 -18.43 -8.97 -12.49
N VAL A 442 -18.98 -8.94 -11.27
CA VAL A 442 -19.13 -10.15 -10.46
C VAL A 442 -20.12 -11.12 -11.12
N LYS A 443 -21.26 -10.63 -11.62
CA LYS A 443 -22.23 -11.45 -12.36
C LYS A 443 -21.62 -12.17 -13.56
N SER A 444 -20.69 -11.52 -14.27
CA SER A 444 -20.00 -12.14 -15.42
C SER A 444 -18.97 -13.21 -15.04
N ARG A 445 -18.47 -13.20 -13.80
CA ARG A 445 -17.35 -14.06 -13.35
C ARG A 445 -17.73 -15.14 -12.35
N GLN A 446 -18.93 -15.08 -11.76
CA GLN A 446 -19.44 -16.05 -10.79
C GLN A 446 -20.77 -16.65 -11.27
N GLN A 447 -20.85 -17.99 -11.38
CA GLN A 447 -22.08 -18.68 -11.82
C GLN A 447 -23.25 -18.50 -10.84
N ASN A 448 -22.97 -18.30 -9.55
CA ASN A 448 -23.96 -18.12 -8.47
C ASN A 448 -23.82 -16.73 -7.80
N TYR A 449 -23.75 -15.67 -8.60
CA TYR A 449 -23.62 -14.30 -8.07
C TYR A 449 -24.86 -13.88 -7.27
N ILE A 450 -24.62 -13.39 -6.05
CA ILE A 450 -25.62 -12.72 -5.22
C ILE A 450 -25.22 -11.25 -5.05
N ASP A 451 -26.15 -10.35 -5.34
CA ASP A 451 -25.97 -8.91 -5.19
C ASP A 451 -26.12 -8.52 -3.72
N LEU A 452 -25.00 -8.53 -2.99
CA LEU A 452 -24.95 -8.20 -1.55
C LEU A 452 -25.52 -6.82 -1.23
N SER A 453 -25.56 -5.87 -2.18
CA SER A 453 -26.12 -4.53 -1.92
C SER A 453 -27.63 -4.56 -1.66
N LYS A 454 -28.32 -5.62 -2.13
CA LYS A 454 -29.77 -5.81 -2.00
C LYS A 454 -30.18 -6.64 -0.79
N LEU A 455 -29.21 -7.16 -0.05
CA LEU A 455 -29.43 -7.95 1.15
C LEU A 455 -29.40 -7.05 2.40
N ASP A 456 -30.23 -7.37 3.38
CA ASP A 456 -30.11 -6.81 4.71
C ASP A 456 -28.85 -7.35 5.44
N GLU A 457 -28.57 -6.84 6.64
CA GLU A 457 -27.36 -7.25 7.39
C GLU A 457 -27.37 -8.72 7.80
N THR A 458 -28.53 -9.27 8.19
CA THR A 458 -28.66 -10.67 8.60
C THR A 458 -28.44 -11.59 7.41
N GLN A 459 -29.08 -11.31 6.28
CA GLN A 459 -28.90 -12.06 5.03
C GLN A 459 -27.46 -12.04 4.54
N LYS A 460 -26.75 -10.92 4.69
CA LYS A 460 -25.31 -10.84 4.38
C LYS A 460 -24.49 -11.76 5.27
N GLN A 461 -24.77 -11.76 6.57
CA GLN A 461 -24.08 -12.62 7.54
C GLN A 461 -24.35 -14.10 7.29
N ASP A 462 -25.59 -14.46 6.96
CA ASP A 462 -25.95 -15.83 6.62
C ASP A 462 -25.21 -16.30 5.37
N TRP A 463 -25.16 -15.45 4.33
CA TRP A 463 -24.43 -15.74 3.10
C TRP A 463 -22.92 -15.88 3.32
N THR A 464 -22.28 -14.99 4.08
CA THR A 464 -20.84 -15.11 4.38
C THR A 464 -20.54 -16.37 5.20
N THR A 465 -21.41 -16.71 6.13
CA THR A 465 -21.32 -17.95 6.93
C THR A 465 -21.45 -19.18 6.04
N GLU A 466 -22.41 -19.20 5.11
CA GLU A 466 -22.56 -20.28 4.13
C GLU A 466 -21.29 -20.44 3.27
N GLN A 467 -20.74 -19.33 2.77
CA GLN A 467 -19.49 -19.35 2.00
C GLN A 467 -18.31 -19.91 2.79
N LEU A 468 -18.23 -19.63 4.09
CA LEU A 468 -17.20 -20.18 4.95
C LEU A 468 -17.40 -21.68 5.17
N ASN A 469 -18.63 -22.12 5.46
CA ASN A 469 -18.98 -23.52 5.66
C ASN A 469 -18.67 -24.38 4.43
N LEU A 470 -18.97 -23.88 3.22
CA LEU A 470 -18.62 -24.56 1.97
C LEU A 470 -17.11 -24.83 1.85
N ARG A 471 -16.28 -23.92 2.33
CA ARG A 471 -14.81 -24.04 2.31
C ARG A 471 -14.30 -24.96 3.40
N LEU A 472 -14.91 -24.95 4.59
CA LEU A 472 -14.59 -25.89 5.67
C LEU A 472 -14.84 -27.34 5.22
N VAL A 473 -15.99 -27.62 4.61
CA VAL A 473 -16.29 -28.95 4.04
C VAL A 473 -15.28 -29.32 2.95
N ALA A 474 -14.99 -28.40 2.01
CA ALA A 474 -14.00 -28.66 0.97
C ALA A 474 -12.58 -28.87 1.52
N ALA A 475 -12.23 -28.26 2.66
CA ALA A 475 -10.94 -28.45 3.31
C ALA A 475 -10.84 -29.86 3.92
N GLU A 476 -11.92 -30.37 4.52
CA GLU A 476 -11.98 -31.74 5.03
C GLU A 476 -11.87 -32.77 3.89
N GLU A 477 -12.52 -32.52 2.75
CA GLU A 477 -12.41 -33.36 1.55
C GLU A 477 -10.98 -33.35 0.98
N LEU A 478 -10.33 -32.18 0.95
CA LEU A 478 -8.96 -32.02 0.44
C LEU A 478 -7.93 -32.71 1.34
N LEU A 479 -8.10 -32.62 2.66
CA LEU A 479 -7.19 -33.17 3.66
C LEU A 479 -7.98 -34.05 4.65
N PRO A 480 -8.37 -35.29 4.27
CA PRO A 480 -9.10 -36.17 5.17
C PRO A 480 -8.25 -36.60 6.38
N MET A 481 -8.90 -37.07 7.44
CA MET A 481 -8.19 -37.72 8.55
C MET A 481 -7.50 -39.00 8.05
N PRO A 482 -6.28 -39.30 8.55
CA PRO A 482 -5.68 -40.61 8.39
C PRO A 482 -6.61 -41.73 8.91
N PRO A 483 -6.64 -42.91 8.27
CA PRO A 483 -7.50 -44.02 8.72
C PRO A 483 -7.24 -44.52 10.15
N ASP A 484 -6.03 -44.31 10.68
CA ASP A 484 -5.58 -44.85 11.98
C ASP A 484 -5.61 -43.83 13.14
N SER A 485 -6.10 -42.60 12.91
CA SER A 485 -6.08 -41.52 13.91
C SER A 485 -7.30 -41.46 14.86
N ASP A 486 -8.24 -42.40 14.77
CA ASP A 486 -9.40 -42.53 15.67
C ASP A 486 -9.08 -43.36 16.95
N LYS A 487 -7.80 -43.48 17.33
CA LYS A 487 -7.36 -44.20 18.55
C LYS A 487 -6.93 -43.28 19.68
#